data_AF-A0A2M8PMP8-F1
#
_entry.id   AF-A0A2M8PMP8-F1
#
_cell.length_a   1.000
_cell.length_b   1.000
_cell.length_c   1.000
_cell.angle_alpha   90.00
_cell.angle_beta   90.00
_cell.angle_gamma   90.00
#
_symmetry.space_group_name_H-M   'P 1'
#
loop_
_entity.id
_entity.type
_entity.pdbx_description
1 polymer ?
#
loop_
_entity_poly.entity_id
_entity_poly.type
_entity_poly.pdbx_seq_one_letter_code
_entity_poly.pdbx_strand_id
1 'polypeptide(L)'
;MGTTTKTLSSSPNSVSYSEQLLARVYTINWEVVAWGAILLLALFTRFYELGERVMSHDESLHTHYSWELYSMGRFEHTPLMHGPLLFHMTAFFYFLFGPSDFSARIYTSLLGVAVVMFPYLFRRWLGRSGAIIAAVGLLISPMLMYYSRYIRHDIPSIFFALVMIYATMQYIDGEKTRRPIWLAVLSGAMLFMLASKEVAFI
;
A
#
# COMPACT_ATOMS: atom_id res chain seq x y z
N MET A 1 7.20 -3.47 82.93
CA MET A 1 7.03 -4.74 82.19
C MET A 1 6.10 -4.47 81.02
N GLY A 2 6.64 -4.16 79.85
CA GLY A 2 5.87 -3.95 78.62
C GLY A 2 6.07 -5.14 77.69
N THR A 3 5.02 -5.93 77.49
CA THR A 3 4.99 -7.05 76.54
C THR A 3 4.65 -6.52 75.15
N THR A 4 5.65 -6.45 74.28
CA THR A 4 5.52 -6.09 72.86
C THR A 4 4.98 -7.29 72.07
N THR A 5 3.71 -7.24 71.68
CA THR A 5 3.10 -8.18 70.72
C THR A 5 3.64 -7.90 69.32
N LYS A 6 4.36 -8.87 68.77
CA LYS A 6 4.92 -8.86 67.42
C LYS A 6 3.79 -9.11 66.41
N THR A 7 3.35 -8.08 65.70
CA THR A 7 2.42 -8.22 64.58
C THR A 7 3.16 -8.82 63.37
N LEU A 8 2.74 -10.00 62.93
CA LEU A 8 3.21 -10.63 61.69
C LEU A 8 2.64 -9.83 60.51
N SER A 9 3.50 -9.12 59.79
CA SER A 9 3.14 -8.47 58.53
C SER A 9 2.92 -9.54 57.46
N SER A 10 1.66 -9.78 57.09
CA SER A 10 1.32 -10.57 55.91
C SER A 10 1.82 -9.83 54.66
N SER A 11 2.70 -10.47 53.91
CA SER A 11 3.21 -10.01 52.61
C SER A 11 2.04 -9.65 51.67
N PRO A 12 2.08 -8.50 50.96
CA PRO A 12 1.06 -8.17 49.98
C PRO A 12 1.17 -9.14 48.80
N ASN A 13 0.06 -9.83 48.48
CA ASN A 13 -0.10 -10.73 47.35
C ASN A 13 0.65 -10.24 46.09
N SER A 14 1.73 -10.92 45.72
CA SER A 14 2.42 -10.70 44.45
C SER A 14 1.54 -11.25 43.32
N VAL A 15 0.69 -10.39 42.74
CA VAL A 15 -0.09 -10.74 41.55
C VAL A 15 0.88 -11.21 40.46
N SER A 16 0.72 -12.46 40.03
CA SER A 16 1.62 -13.12 39.08
C SER A 16 1.67 -12.36 37.75
N TYR A 17 2.85 -12.20 37.16
CA TYR A 17 3.02 -11.58 35.84
C TYR A 17 2.16 -12.27 34.77
N SER A 18 1.93 -13.57 34.92
CA SER A 18 1.05 -14.34 34.03
C SER A 18 -0.42 -13.93 34.15
N GLU A 19 -0.92 -13.60 35.35
CA GLU A 19 -2.27 -13.09 35.55
C GLU A 19 -2.41 -11.67 34.97
N GLN A 20 -1.36 -10.84 35.03
CA GLN A 20 -1.35 -9.52 34.39
C GLN A 20 -1.34 -9.61 32.86
N LEU A 21 -0.66 -10.62 32.29
CA LEU A 21 -0.66 -10.89 30.85
C LEU A 21 -2.00 -11.44 30.36
N LEU A 22 -2.64 -12.33 31.14
CA LEU A 22 -3.95 -12.90 30.83
C LEU A 22 -5.10 -11.89 31.06
N ALA A 23 -4.97 -10.99 32.03
CA ALA A 23 -5.94 -9.91 32.30
C ALA A 23 -5.87 -8.77 31.28
N ARG A 24 -4.90 -8.78 30.36
CA ARG A 24 -4.86 -7.86 29.23
C ARG A 24 -5.93 -8.28 28.22
N VAL A 25 -7.19 -7.95 28.53
CA VAL A 25 -8.30 -8.06 27.61
C VAL A 25 -7.91 -7.32 26.34
N TYR A 26 -7.56 -8.06 25.31
CA TYR A 26 -7.40 -7.51 23.97
C TYR A 26 -8.79 -7.07 23.54
N THR A 27 -9.12 -5.81 23.77
CA THR A 27 -10.26 -5.17 23.13
C THR A 27 -9.92 -5.09 21.65
N ILE A 28 -10.21 -6.16 20.92
CA ILE A 28 -10.04 -6.21 19.47
C ILE A 28 -10.90 -5.07 18.92
N ASN A 29 -10.23 -3.99 18.50
CA ASN A 29 -10.90 -2.87 17.88
C ASN A 29 -11.45 -3.36 16.54
N TRP A 30 -12.76 -3.35 16.38
CA TRP A 30 -13.43 -3.78 15.15
C TRP A 30 -12.88 -3.05 13.92
N GLU A 31 -12.39 -1.82 14.07
CA GLU A 31 -11.74 -1.05 13.00
C GLU A 31 -10.46 -1.75 12.52
N VAL A 32 -9.64 -2.28 13.44
CA VAL A 32 -8.42 -3.02 13.11
C VAL A 32 -8.77 -4.32 12.39
N VAL A 33 -9.82 -5.01 12.84
CA VAL A 33 -10.32 -6.23 12.17
C VAL A 33 -10.81 -5.90 10.76
N ALA A 34 -11.56 -4.81 10.59
CA ALA A 34 -12.08 -4.38 9.30
C ALA A 34 -10.94 -4.05 8.33
N TRP A 35 -9.94 -3.26 8.74
CA TRP A 35 -8.79 -2.96 7.89
C TRP A 35 -7.93 -4.18 7.60
N GLY A 36 -7.76 -5.08 8.57
CA GLY A 36 -7.08 -6.37 8.37
C GLY A 36 -7.80 -7.22 7.33
N ALA A 37 -9.13 -7.33 7.43
CA ALA A 37 -9.95 -8.06 6.46
C ALA A 37 -9.87 -7.44 5.06
N ILE A 38 -9.97 -6.11 4.94
CA ILE A 38 -9.85 -5.41 3.65
C ILE A 38 -8.47 -5.65 3.03
N LEU A 39 -7.39 -5.55 3.82
CA LEU A 39 -6.03 -5.80 3.34
C LEU A 39 -5.87 -7.25 2.85
N LEU A 40 -6.32 -8.23 3.63
CA LEU A 40 -6.24 -9.64 3.27
C LEU A 40 -7.04 -9.93 1.99
N LEU A 41 -8.26 -9.39 1.87
CA LEU A 41 -9.08 -9.53 0.68
C LEU A 41 -8.45 -8.84 -0.53
N ALA A 42 -7.86 -7.65 -0.35
CA ALA A 42 -7.14 -6.95 -1.41
C ALA A 42 -5.93 -7.76 -1.89
N LEU A 43 -5.12 -8.28 -0.97
CA LEU A 43 -4.01 -9.17 -1.32
C LEU A 43 -4.51 -10.41 -2.06
N PHE A 44 -5.50 -11.10 -1.51
CA PHE A 44 -6.06 -12.30 -2.12
C PHE A 44 -6.56 -12.03 -3.54
N THR A 45 -7.49 -11.11 -3.71
CA THR A 45 -8.11 -10.84 -5.04
C THR A 45 -7.14 -10.33 -6.10
N ARG A 46 -6.06 -9.63 -5.69
CA ARG A 46 -5.05 -9.07 -6.62
C ARG A 46 -3.98 -10.09 -6.98
N PHE A 47 -3.64 -11.03 -6.08
CA PHE A 47 -2.57 -12.01 -6.31
C PHE A 47 -3.07 -13.41 -6.67
N TYR A 48 -4.33 -13.75 -6.36
CA TYR A 48 -4.93 -15.04 -6.71
C TYR A 48 -4.93 -15.23 -8.23
N GLU A 49 -4.25 -16.28 -8.71
CA GLU A 49 -4.11 -16.61 -10.14
C GLU A 49 -3.59 -15.44 -10.99
N LEU A 50 -2.69 -14.63 -10.43
CA LEU A 50 -2.18 -13.43 -11.11
C LEU A 50 -1.42 -13.76 -12.41
N GLY A 51 -0.76 -14.92 -12.47
CA GLY A 51 0.00 -15.37 -13.64
C GLY A 51 -0.78 -16.23 -14.65
N GLU A 52 -2.01 -16.67 -14.34
CA GLU A 52 -2.75 -17.62 -15.19
C GLU A 52 -3.25 -17.00 -16.50
N ARG A 53 -3.55 -15.70 -16.50
CA ARG A 53 -4.06 -15.00 -17.68
C ARG A 53 -2.92 -14.70 -18.65
N VAL A 54 -3.04 -15.17 -19.88
CA VAL A 54 -2.13 -14.87 -20.99
C VAL A 54 -1.92 -13.36 -21.14
N MET A 55 -0.69 -12.96 -21.40
CA MET A 55 -0.35 -11.56 -21.70
C MET A 55 -1.08 -11.08 -22.95
N SER A 56 -1.77 -9.96 -22.80
CA SER A 56 -2.39 -9.27 -23.91
C SER A 56 -1.37 -8.44 -24.70
N HIS A 57 -1.76 -7.95 -25.88
CA HIS A 57 -0.88 -7.18 -26.76
C HIS A 57 -0.27 -5.94 -26.07
N ASP A 58 -1.06 -5.20 -25.29
CA ASP A 58 -0.53 -4.03 -24.57
C ASP A 58 0.41 -4.43 -23.41
N GLU A 59 0.34 -5.66 -22.90
CA GLU A 59 1.23 -6.16 -21.85
C GLU A 59 2.54 -6.72 -22.42
N SER A 60 2.52 -7.25 -23.65
CA SER A 60 3.70 -7.90 -24.24
C SER A 60 4.87 -6.94 -24.43
N LEU A 61 4.60 -5.67 -24.75
CA LEU A 61 5.65 -4.66 -24.91
C LEU A 61 6.27 -4.28 -23.55
N HIS A 62 5.43 -4.09 -22.52
CA HIS A 62 5.92 -3.80 -21.17
C HIS A 62 6.76 -4.94 -20.61
N THR A 63 6.32 -6.18 -20.80
CA THR A 63 7.04 -7.37 -20.35
C THR A 63 8.36 -7.57 -21.11
N HIS A 64 8.37 -7.37 -22.43
CA HIS A 64 9.55 -7.51 -23.27
C HIS A 64 10.65 -6.51 -22.89
N TYR A 65 10.37 -5.21 -22.86
CA TYR A 65 11.38 -4.20 -22.52
C TYR A 65 11.85 -4.29 -21.06
N SER A 66 10.97 -4.70 -20.15
CA SER A 66 11.37 -4.99 -18.76
C SER A 66 12.33 -6.19 -18.69
N TRP A 67 12.10 -7.20 -19.54
CA TRP A 67 12.97 -8.36 -19.63
C TRP A 67 14.32 -8.03 -20.30
N GLU A 68 14.36 -7.19 -21.35
CA GLU A 68 15.62 -6.70 -21.93
C GLU A 68 16.44 -5.91 -20.91
N LEU A 69 15.79 -5.05 -20.13
CA LEU A 69 16.44 -4.32 -19.04
C LEU A 69 16.99 -5.28 -17.99
N TYR A 70 16.21 -6.28 -17.57
CA TYR A 70 16.63 -7.28 -16.59
C TYR A 70 17.79 -8.16 -17.10
N SER A 71 17.69 -8.68 -18.33
CA SER A 71 18.59 -9.71 -18.85
C SER A 71 19.85 -9.15 -19.51
N MET A 72 19.74 -7.99 -20.15
CA MET A 72 20.83 -7.38 -20.94
C MET A 72 21.27 -6.02 -20.40
N GLY A 73 20.57 -5.46 -19.40
CA GLY A 73 20.82 -4.10 -18.93
C GLY A 73 20.45 -3.03 -19.95
N ARG A 74 19.63 -3.38 -20.95
CA ARG A 74 19.27 -2.49 -22.07
C ARG A 74 17.86 -1.96 -21.87
N PHE A 75 17.74 -0.65 -21.70
CA PHE A 75 16.46 0.05 -21.78
C PHE A 75 16.63 1.31 -22.59
N GLU A 76 15.92 1.40 -23.70
CA GLU A 76 15.87 2.57 -24.55
C GLU A 76 14.45 3.12 -24.53
N HIS A 77 14.28 4.30 -23.95
CA HIS A 77 12.96 4.93 -23.90
C HIS A 77 12.57 5.42 -25.30
N THR A 78 11.41 4.98 -25.76
CA THR A 78 10.81 5.46 -27.00
C THR A 78 9.58 6.31 -26.71
N PRO A 79 9.34 7.41 -27.43
CA PRO A 79 8.13 8.23 -27.27
C PRO A 79 6.80 7.48 -27.55
N LEU A 80 6.87 6.31 -28.19
CA LEU A 80 5.72 5.42 -28.39
C LEU A 80 5.28 4.71 -27.10
N MET A 81 6.13 4.70 -26.08
CA MET A 81 5.88 4.10 -24.77
C MET A 81 5.67 5.18 -23.71
N HIS A 82 4.96 4.84 -22.64
CA HIS A 82 4.82 5.72 -21.49
C HIS A 82 6.12 5.77 -20.65
N GLY A 83 6.05 6.42 -19.48
CA GLY A 83 7.22 6.70 -18.66
C GLY A 83 7.97 5.44 -18.18
N PRO A 84 9.26 5.57 -17.85
CA PRO A 84 10.15 4.43 -17.61
C PRO A 84 9.86 3.63 -16.33
N LEU A 85 9.10 4.16 -15.38
CA LEU A 85 8.98 3.60 -14.03
C LEU A 85 8.41 2.17 -14.03
N LEU A 86 7.37 1.92 -14.83
CA LEU A 86 6.75 0.59 -14.92
C LEU A 86 7.79 -0.47 -15.33
N PHE A 87 8.63 -0.16 -16.31
CA PHE A 87 9.63 -1.08 -16.84
C PHE A 87 10.71 -1.40 -15.81
N HIS A 88 11.20 -0.37 -15.10
CA HIS A 88 12.23 -0.53 -14.08
C HIS A 88 11.72 -1.32 -12.88
N MET A 89 10.50 -1.03 -12.42
CA MET A 89 9.90 -1.77 -11.31
C MET A 89 9.60 -3.21 -11.69
N THR A 90 9.17 -3.47 -12.93
CA THR A 90 8.95 -4.83 -13.43
C THR A 90 10.27 -5.60 -13.54
N ALA A 91 11.31 -4.99 -14.11
CA ALA A 91 12.66 -5.57 -14.18
C ALA A 91 13.22 -5.89 -12.78
N PHE A 92 12.95 -5.04 -11.79
CA PHE A 92 13.29 -5.31 -10.39
C PHE A 92 12.57 -6.56 -9.85
N PHE A 93 11.29 -6.75 -10.14
CA PHE A 93 10.58 -7.97 -9.75
C PHE A 93 11.03 -9.22 -10.53
N TYR A 94 11.44 -9.07 -11.79
CA TYR A 94 12.11 -10.15 -12.53
C TYR A 94 13.45 -10.51 -11.89
N PHE A 95 14.21 -9.55 -11.38
CA PHE A 95 15.43 -9.81 -10.63
C PHE A 95 15.17 -10.60 -9.35
N LEU A 96 14.10 -10.29 -8.61
CA LEU A 96 13.78 -10.98 -7.35
C LEU A 96 13.19 -12.38 -7.54
N PHE A 97 12.34 -12.58 -8.54
CA PHE A 97 11.49 -13.78 -8.66
C PHE A 97 11.67 -14.56 -9.97
N GLY A 98 12.53 -14.07 -10.87
CA GLY A 98 12.64 -14.55 -12.24
C GLY A 98 11.54 -14.01 -13.16
N PRO A 99 11.73 -14.05 -14.48
CA PRO A 99 10.71 -13.61 -15.44
C PRO A 99 9.56 -14.61 -15.54
N SER A 100 8.33 -14.14 -15.32
CA SER A 100 7.09 -14.91 -15.44
C SER A 100 5.89 -13.96 -15.56
N ASP A 101 4.75 -14.47 -16.01
CA ASP A 101 3.51 -13.70 -16.06
C ASP A 101 3.06 -13.19 -14.68
N PHE A 102 3.37 -13.96 -13.63
CA PHE A 102 3.14 -13.57 -12.24
C PHE A 102 4.04 -12.38 -11.85
N SER A 103 5.36 -12.53 -11.98
CA SER A 103 6.33 -11.51 -11.56
C SER A 103 6.19 -10.21 -12.34
N ALA A 104 5.74 -10.28 -13.60
CA ALA A 104 5.44 -9.12 -14.42
C ALA A 104 4.37 -8.20 -13.83
N ARG A 105 3.40 -8.77 -13.10
CA ARG A 105 2.23 -8.05 -12.58
C ARG A 105 2.32 -7.73 -11.09
N ILE A 106 3.39 -8.11 -10.40
CA ILE A 106 3.56 -7.86 -8.96
C ILE A 106 3.51 -6.37 -8.66
N TYR A 107 4.25 -5.55 -9.42
CA TYR A 107 4.31 -4.11 -9.19
C TYR A 107 2.92 -3.44 -9.24
N THR A 108 2.16 -3.69 -10.30
CA THR A 108 0.82 -3.11 -10.46
C THR A 108 -0.16 -3.68 -9.44
N SER A 109 -0.02 -4.95 -9.07
CA SER A 109 -0.88 -5.59 -8.05
C SER A 109 -0.63 -5.04 -6.65
N LEU A 110 0.63 -4.82 -6.27
CA LEU A 110 1.00 -4.17 -5.01
C LEU A 110 0.45 -2.75 -4.92
N LEU A 111 0.58 -1.96 -5.99
CA LEU A 111 0.00 -0.63 -6.03
C LEU A 111 -1.53 -0.67 -6.01
N GLY A 112 -2.15 -1.66 -6.65
CA GLY A 112 -3.59 -1.89 -6.55
C GLY A 112 -4.06 -2.13 -5.12
N VAL A 113 -3.32 -2.93 -4.35
CA VAL A 113 -3.58 -3.12 -2.90
C VAL A 113 -3.40 -1.80 -2.15
N ALA A 114 -2.33 -1.05 -2.44
CA ALA A 114 -2.10 0.25 -1.84
C ALA A 114 -3.22 1.26 -2.12
N VAL A 115 -3.77 1.27 -3.35
CA VAL A 115 -4.93 2.08 -3.75
C VAL A 115 -6.17 1.70 -2.93
N VAL A 116 -6.45 0.42 -2.74
CA VAL A 116 -7.58 -0.04 -1.91
C VAL A 116 -7.43 0.41 -0.46
N MET A 117 -6.21 0.37 0.08
CA MET A 117 -5.93 0.76 1.46
C MET A 117 -5.80 2.28 1.65
N PHE A 118 -5.64 3.03 0.56
CA PHE A 118 -5.37 4.46 0.58
C PHE A 118 -6.39 5.29 1.39
N PRO A 119 -7.71 5.00 1.35
CA PRO A 119 -8.71 5.71 2.17
C PRO A 119 -8.43 5.67 3.69
N TYR A 120 -7.62 4.72 4.19
CA TYR A 120 -7.15 4.71 5.57
C TYR A 120 -6.44 6.02 5.97
N LEU A 121 -5.71 6.64 5.04
CA LEU A 121 -5.04 7.92 5.26
C LEU A 121 -6.03 9.09 5.31
N PHE A 122 -7.22 8.94 4.70
CA PHE A 122 -8.25 9.96 4.66
C PHE A 122 -9.22 9.92 5.86
N ARG A 123 -8.97 9.05 6.84
CA ARG A 123 -9.85 8.87 8.02
C ARG A 123 -10.18 10.17 8.76
N ARG A 124 -9.28 11.16 8.79
CA ARG A 124 -9.59 12.43 9.46
C ARG A 124 -10.65 13.28 8.74
N TRP A 125 -10.83 13.10 7.43
CA TRP A 125 -11.79 13.86 6.64
C TRP A 125 -13.05 13.07 6.34
N LEU A 126 -12.93 11.76 6.07
CA LEU A 126 -14.06 10.88 5.76
C LEU A 126 -14.71 10.28 7.01
N GLY A 127 -14.07 10.41 8.17
CA GLY A 127 -14.40 9.63 9.37
C GLY A 127 -14.06 8.15 9.22
N ARG A 128 -14.29 7.38 10.28
CA ARG A 128 -13.97 5.93 10.33
C ARG A 128 -14.81 5.15 9.32
N SER A 129 -16.13 5.30 9.37
CA SER A 129 -17.06 4.57 8.52
C SER A 129 -16.91 4.97 7.04
N GLY A 130 -16.76 6.27 6.74
CA GLY A 130 -16.59 6.74 5.37
C GLY A 130 -15.31 6.21 4.72
N ALA A 131 -14.20 6.16 5.46
CA ALA A 131 -12.95 5.57 4.96
C ALA A 131 -13.08 4.07 4.67
N ILE A 132 -13.78 3.32 5.54
CA ILE A 132 -14.04 1.89 5.32
C ILE A 132 -14.95 1.67 4.10
N ILE A 133 -16.03 2.43 3.97
CA ILE A 133 -16.94 2.35 2.81
C ILE A 133 -16.19 2.66 1.51
N ALA A 134 -15.36 3.70 1.51
CA ALA A 134 -14.53 4.03 0.35
C ALA A 134 -13.55 2.90 0.00
N ALA A 135 -12.85 2.34 0.99
CA ALA A 135 -11.93 1.21 0.79
C ALA A 135 -12.65 -0.03 0.26
N VAL A 136 -13.83 -0.35 0.78
CA VAL A 136 -14.66 -1.45 0.28
C VAL A 136 -15.12 -1.20 -1.16
N GLY A 137 -15.52 0.03 -1.49
CA GLY A 137 -15.88 0.42 -2.86
C GLY A 137 -14.72 0.23 -3.85
N LEU A 138 -13.50 0.61 -3.46
CA LEU A 138 -12.29 0.36 -4.26
C LEU A 138 -11.94 -1.14 -4.32
N LEU A 139 -12.17 -1.87 -3.22
CA LEU A 139 -11.90 -3.31 -3.13
C LEU A 139 -12.73 -4.10 -4.14
N ILE A 140 -14.04 -3.81 -4.25
CA ILE A 140 -15.00 -4.56 -5.09
C ILE A 140 -15.14 -4.00 -6.52
N SER A 141 -14.52 -2.85 -6.81
CA SER A 141 -14.60 -2.23 -8.14
C SER A 141 -13.99 -3.14 -9.21
N PRO A 142 -14.78 -3.60 -10.21
CA PRO A 142 -14.28 -4.51 -11.24
C PRO A 142 -13.20 -3.84 -12.10
N MET A 143 -13.33 -2.52 -12.35
CA MET A 143 -12.35 -1.76 -13.12
C MET A 143 -11.00 -1.72 -12.42
N LEU A 144 -10.97 -1.36 -11.12
CA LEU A 144 -9.72 -1.31 -10.36
C LEU A 144 -9.12 -2.70 -10.18
N MET A 145 -9.95 -3.73 -9.95
CA MET A 145 -9.48 -5.09 -9.85
C MET A 145 -8.79 -5.55 -11.15
N TYR A 146 -9.41 -5.28 -12.30
CA TYR A 146 -8.85 -5.62 -13.61
C TYR A 146 -7.51 -4.91 -13.86
N TYR A 147 -7.47 -3.58 -13.73
CA TYR A 147 -6.25 -2.83 -14.02
C TYR A 147 -5.13 -3.08 -12.99
N SER A 148 -5.46 -3.40 -11.73
CA SER A 148 -4.47 -3.80 -10.72
C SER A 148 -3.71 -5.07 -11.11
N ARG A 149 -4.34 -5.95 -11.91
CA ARG A 149 -3.78 -7.23 -12.36
C ARG A 149 -3.29 -7.19 -13.80
N TYR A 150 -3.11 -5.99 -14.35
CA TYR A 150 -2.71 -5.74 -15.72
C TYR A 150 -1.42 -4.92 -15.70
N ILE A 151 -0.38 -5.34 -16.41
CA ILE A 151 0.89 -4.59 -16.45
C ILE A 151 0.74 -3.34 -17.34
N ARG A 152 0.17 -2.28 -16.77
CA ARG A 152 -0.01 -0.96 -17.40
C ARG A 152 0.25 0.17 -16.42
N HIS A 153 0.45 1.35 -16.99
CA HIS A 153 0.79 2.58 -16.27
C HIS A 153 -0.40 3.20 -15.51
N ASP A 154 -1.63 2.73 -15.75
CA ASP A 154 -2.86 3.34 -15.21
C ASP A 154 -2.93 3.25 -13.67
N ILE A 155 -2.61 2.11 -13.07
CA ILE A 155 -2.62 1.94 -11.60
C ILE A 155 -1.52 2.75 -10.90
N PRO A 156 -0.25 2.74 -11.38
CA PRO A 156 0.76 3.68 -10.90
C PRO A 156 0.28 5.13 -10.94
N SER A 157 -0.33 5.58 -12.05
CA SER A 157 -0.87 6.93 -12.16
C SER A 157 -1.98 7.21 -11.13
N ILE A 158 -2.92 6.30 -10.92
CA ILE A 158 -3.97 6.42 -9.90
C ILE A 158 -3.36 6.53 -8.50
N PHE A 159 -2.38 5.68 -8.18
CA PHE A 159 -1.73 5.70 -6.88
C PHE A 159 -1.02 7.03 -6.61
N PHE A 160 -0.19 7.51 -7.55
CA PHE A 160 0.51 8.78 -7.36
C PHE A 160 -0.44 9.98 -7.36
N ALA A 161 -1.52 9.96 -8.14
CA ALA A 161 -2.57 10.98 -8.06
C ALA A 161 -3.22 11.03 -6.66
N LEU A 162 -3.50 9.87 -6.05
CA LEU A 162 -4.00 9.79 -4.68
C LEU A 162 -3.00 10.35 -3.66
N VAL A 163 -1.70 10.06 -3.83
CA VAL A 163 -0.62 10.64 -3.00
C VAL A 163 -0.57 12.16 -3.16
N MET A 164 -0.70 12.69 -4.38
CA MET A 164 -0.73 14.12 -4.63
C MET A 164 -1.95 14.78 -3.95
N ILE A 165 -3.14 14.18 -4.05
CA ILE A 165 -4.34 14.68 -3.37
C ILE A 165 -4.13 14.68 -1.85
N TYR A 166 -3.64 13.57 -1.29
CA TYR A 166 -3.39 13.46 0.14
C TYR A 166 -2.35 14.47 0.63
N ALA A 167 -1.24 14.64 -0.09
CA ALA A 167 -0.20 15.62 0.22
C ALA A 167 -0.75 17.06 0.16
N THR A 168 -1.59 17.36 -0.83
CA THR A 168 -2.24 18.67 -0.96
C THR A 168 -3.17 18.95 0.22
N MET A 169 -4.03 17.99 0.60
CA MET A 169 -4.90 18.17 1.76
C MET A 169 -4.10 18.28 3.06
N GLN A 170 -2.99 17.53 3.19
CA GLN A 170 -2.08 17.66 4.32
C GLN A 170 -1.35 19.01 4.36
N TYR A 171 -1.04 19.59 3.21
CA TYR A 171 -0.43 20.92 3.14
C TYR A 171 -1.40 22.02 3.59
N ILE A 172 -2.68 21.91 3.18
CA ILE A 172 -3.73 22.89 3.50
C ILE A 172 -4.16 22.76 4.98
N ASP A 173 -4.59 21.56 5.39
CA ASP A 173 -5.23 21.32 6.70
C ASP A 173 -4.28 20.77 7.78
N GLY A 174 -3.04 20.43 7.42
CA GLY A 174 -2.06 19.87 8.34
C GLY A 174 -1.31 20.91 9.17
N GLU A 175 -0.46 20.41 10.05
CA GLU A 175 0.41 21.24 10.89
C GLU A 175 1.35 22.11 10.03
N LYS A 176 1.42 23.41 10.36
CA LYS A 176 2.27 24.38 9.63
C LYS A 176 3.73 23.93 9.54
N THR A 177 4.27 23.33 10.60
CA THR A 177 5.67 22.85 10.65
C THR A 177 5.96 21.73 9.66
N ARG A 178 4.95 20.94 9.27
CA ARG A 178 5.10 19.80 8.34
C ARG A 178 4.84 20.16 6.88
N ARG A 179 4.40 21.39 6.59
CA ARG A 179 4.17 21.88 5.23
C ARG A 179 5.33 21.64 4.25
N PRO A 180 6.61 21.90 4.59
CA PRO A 180 7.69 21.63 3.63
C PRO A 180 7.82 20.15 3.29
N ILE A 181 7.53 19.24 4.23
CA ILE A 181 7.54 17.80 3.99
C ILE A 181 6.43 17.43 3.00
N TRP A 182 5.23 17.98 3.18
CA TRP A 182 4.11 17.70 2.27
C TRP A 182 4.32 18.28 0.87
N LEU A 183 5.00 19.41 0.74
CA LEU A 183 5.45 19.92 -0.56
C LEU A 183 6.48 18.98 -1.21
N ALA A 184 7.45 18.46 -0.45
CA ALA A 184 8.41 17.48 -0.97
C ALA A 184 7.72 16.18 -1.40
N VAL A 185 6.75 15.68 -0.64
CA VAL A 185 5.94 14.50 -1.00
C VAL A 185 5.13 14.78 -2.27
N LEU A 186 4.52 15.96 -2.39
CA LEU A 186 3.76 16.35 -3.59
C LEU A 186 4.66 16.39 -4.83
N SER A 187 5.83 17.05 -4.73
CA SER A 187 6.81 17.11 -5.83
C SER A 187 7.32 15.71 -6.21
N GLY A 188 7.64 14.87 -5.22
CA GLY A 188 8.06 13.49 -5.45
C GLY A 188 6.97 12.68 -6.15
N ALA A 189 5.72 12.77 -5.68
CA ALA A 189 4.59 12.09 -6.31
C ALA A 189 4.35 12.57 -7.75
N MET A 190 4.51 13.86 -8.02
CA MET A 190 4.42 14.41 -9.38
C MET A 190 5.54 13.87 -10.29
N LEU A 191 6.78 13.78 -9.80
CA LEU A 191 7.89 13.17 -10.53
C LEU A 191 7.64 11.69 -10.84
N PHE A 192 7.15 10.92 -9.87
CA PHE A 192 6.81 9.51 -10.09
C PHE A 192 5.59 9.32 -10.98
N MET A 193 4.62 10.24 -10.93
CA MET A 193 3.48 10.24 -11.84
C MET A 193 3.97 10.49 -13.28
N LEU A 194 4.82 11.49 -13.50
CA LEU A 194 5.47 11.75 -14.79
C LEU A 194 6.29 10.55 -15.27
N ALA A 195 7.09 9.95 -14.39
CA ALA A 195 7.87 8.76 -14.68
C ALA A 195 6.99 7.52 -14.96
N SER A 196 5.73 7.52 -14.54
CA SER A 196 4.76 6.47 -14.88
C SER A 196 4.08 6.78 -16.22
N LYS A 197 3.44 7.95 -16.34
CA LYS A 197 2.65 8.35 -17.50
C LYS A 197 2.62 9.88 -17.53
N GLU A 198 2.73 10.47 -18.70
CA GLU A 198 2.79 11.93 -18.90
C GLU A 198 1.47 12.68 -18.55
N VAL A 199 0.52 12.02 -17.88
CA VAL A 199 -0.77 12.58 -17.44
C VAL A 199 -0.60 13.63 -16.34
N ALA A 200 0.61 13.82 -15.78
CA ALA A 200 0.86 14.83 -14.76
C ALA A 200 0.60 16.29 -15.23
N PHE A 201 0.54 16.54 -16.55
CA PHE A 201 0.41 17.88 -17.13
C PHE A 201 -0.91 18.14 -17.87
N ILE A 202 -1.82 17.17 -17.92
CA ILE A 202 -3.12 17.26 -18.63
C ILE A 202 -4.24 17.39 -17.60
#